data_AF-A0A1J4WJR6-F1
#
_entry.id   AF-A0A1J4WJR6-F1
#
_cell.length_a   1.000
_cell.length_b   1.000
_cell.length_c   1.000
_cell.angle_alpha   90.00
_cell.angle_beta   90.00
_cell.angle_gamma   90.00
#
_symmetry.space_group_name_H-M   'P 1'
#
loop_
_entity.id
_entity.type
_entity.pdbx_description
1 polymer ?
#
loop_
_entity_poly.entity_id
_entity_poly.type
_entity_poly.pdbx_seq_one_letter_code
_entity_poly.pdbx_strand_id
1 'polypeptide(L)'
;MSVFLKKYLAEKINLQKMAGSLNRLSSVLAKSTIDLNPYQIHAALYAFNSPLSRGAILADEVGLGKTIEAGIIISQLWAEGKRRILIMARNN
;
A
#
# COMPACT_ATOMS: atom_id res chain seq x y z
N MET A 1 4.43 17.45 -27.85
CA MET A 1 3.87 16.18 -27.36
C MET A 1 2.34 16.29 -27.35
N SER A 2 1.64 15.51 -28.19
CA SER A 2 0.16 15.52 -28.25
C SER A 2 -0.47 15.25 -26.87
N VAL A 3 -1.58 15.92 -26.55
CA VAL A 3 -2.33 15.74 -25.28
C VAL A 3 -2.73 14.27 -25.08
N PHE A 4 -3.08 13.57 -26.16
CA PHE A 4 -3.38 12.15 -26.15
C PHE A 4 -2.18 11.31 -25.67
N LEU A 5 -0.99 11.57 -26.21
CA LEU A 5 0.22 10.82 -25.86
C LEU A 5 0.60 11.02 -24.39
N LYS A 6 0.41 12.22 -23.83
CA LYS A 6 0.62 12.47 -22.39
C LYS A 6 -0.33 11.65 -21.52
N LYS A 7 -1.62 11.61 -21.86
CA LYS A 7 -2.63 10.79 -21.14
C LYS A 7 -2.32 9.30 -21.26
N TYR A 8 -2.01 8.83 -22.47
CA TYR A 8 -1.67 7.43 -22.73
C TYR A 8 -0.42 6.97 -21.96
N LEU A 9 0.64 7.80 -21.95
CA LEU A 9 1.86 7.49 -21.20
C LEU A 9 1.62 7.52 -19.68
N ALA A 10 0.85 8.48 -19.16
CA ALA A 10 0.49 8.53 -17.74
C ALA A 10 -0.27 7.28 -17.31
N GLU A 11 -1.24 6.82 -18.12
CA GLU A 11 -1.99 5.60 -17.87
C GLU A 11 -1.09 4.36 -17.87
N LYS A 12 -0.21 4.24 -18.88
CA LYS A 12 0.73 3.11 -18.97
C LYS A 12 1.69 3.06 -17.77
N ILE A 13 2.15 4.21 -17.28
CA ILE A 13 3.00 4.31 -16.08
C ILE A 13 2.22 3.89 -14.83
N ASN A 14 0.96 4.31 -14.69
CA ASN A 14 0.10 3.90 -13.57
C ASN A 14 -0.15 2.38 -13.57
N LEU A 15 -0.45 1.79 -14.72
CA LEU A 15 -0.65 0.35 -14.85
C LEU A 15 0.62 -0.45 -14.47
N GLN A 16 1.80 0.00 -14.93
CA GLN A 16 3.06 -0.65 -14.56
C GLN A 16 3.38 -0.54 -13.06
N LYS A 17 3.12 0.61 -12.43
CA LYS A 17 3.27 0.77 -10.98
C LYS A 17 2.34 -0.16 -10.22
N MET A 18 1.08 -0.28 -10.64
CA MET A 18 0.10 -1.12 -9.96
C MET A 18 0.49 -2.61 -10.03
N ALA A 19 0.95 -3.09 -11.18
CA ALA A 19 1.48 -4.44 -11.34
C ALA A 19 2.73 -4.69 -10.47
N GLY A 20 3.64 -3.70 -10.41
CA GLY A 20 4.80 -3.74 -9.51
C GLY A 20 4.41 -3.81 -8.03
N SER A 21 3.39 -3.05 -7.62
CA SER A 21 2.92 -3.00 -6.24
C SER A 21 2.17 -4.24 -5.79
N LEU A 22 1.46 -4.92 -6.69
CA LEU A 22 0.83 -6.21 -6.42
C LEU A 22 1.87 -7.32 -6.24
N ASN A 23 2.87 -7.36 -7.12
CA ASN A 23 4.02 -8.26 -6.97
C ASN A 23 4.78 -7.97 -5.68
N ARG A 24 4.94 -6.69 -5.30
CA ARG A 24 5.55 -6.27 -4.04
C ARG A 24 4.84 -6.91 -2.85
N LEU A 25 3.51 -6.84 -2.80
CA LEU A 25 2.67 -7.41 -1.73
C LEU A 25 2.56 -8.95 -1.73
N SER A 26 2.70 -9.60 -2.89
CA SER A 26 2.47 -11.06 -3.05
C SER A 26 3.21 -11.92 -2.00
N SER A 27 4.44 -11.56 -1.68
CA SER A 27 5.27 -12.30 -0.72
C SER A 27 4.80 -12.19 0.73
N VAL A 28 4.19 -11.06 1.10
CA VAL A 28 3.62 -10.83 2.43
C VAL A 28 2.24 -11.46 2.53
N LEU A 29 1.42 -11.32 1.49
CA LEU A 29 0.10 -11.95 1.42
C LEU A 29 0.22 -13.48 1.50
N ALA A 30 1.18 -14.08 0.79
CA ALA A 30 1.43 -15.52 0.82
C ALA A 30 1.86 -16.05 2.20
N LYS A 31 2.40 -15.18 3.07
CA LYS A 31 2.83 -15.53 4.43
C LYS A 31 1.85 -15.09 5.50
N SER A 32 0.76 -14.43 5.13
CA SER A 32 -0.23 -13.95 6.07
C SER A 32 -0.98 -15.14 6.69
N THR A 33 -1.13 -15.12 8.01
CA THR A 33 -1.88 -16.12 8.79
C THR A 33 -3.33 -15.70 9.02
N ILE A 34 -3.76 -14.61 8.38
CA ILE A 34 -5.04 -13.95 8.59
C ILE A 34 -5.72 -13.84 7.23
N ASP A 35 -7.03 -14.08 7.19
CA ASP A 35 -7.82 -13.83 5.99
C ASP A 35 -7.94 -12.33 5.73
N LEU A 36 -7.35 -11.87 4.63
CA LEU A 36 -7.33 -10.47 4.25
C LEU A 36 -8.49 -10.15 3.30
N ASN A 37 -9.19 -9.07 3.59
CA ASN A 37 -10.25 -8.60 2.72
C ASN A 37 -9.69 -7.81 1.52
N PRO A 38 -10.35 -7.81 0.35
CA PRO A 38 -9.89 -7.07 -0.82
C PRO A 38 -9.61 -5.59 -0.54
N TYR A 39 -10.47 -4.91 0.24
CA TYR A 39 -10.28 -3.49 0.57
C TYR A 39 -8.98 -3.24 1.37
N GLN A 40 -8.55 -4.17 2.22
CA GLN A 40 -7.30 -4.04 3.00
C GLN A 40 -6.07 -4.12 2.08
N ILE A 41 -6.15 -4.95 1.03
CA ILE A 41 -5.12 -5.03 -0.01
C ILE A 41 -5.08 -3.70 -0.79
N HIS A 42 -6.25 -3.14 -1.13
CA HIS A 42 -6.33 -1.84 -1.80
C HIS A 42 -5.75 -0.69 -0.94
N ALA A 43 -6.02 -0.68 0.37
CA ALA A 43 -5.45 0.29 1.30
C ALA A 43 -3.92 0.21 1.36
N ALA A 44 -3.35 -1.00 1.43
CA ALA A 44 -1.91 -1.21 1.39
C ALA A 44 -1.29 -0.77 0.05
N LEU A 45 -1.92 -1.13 -1.08
CA LEU A 45 -1.50 -0.69 -2.41
C LEU A 45 -1.54 0.83 -2.55
N TYR A 46 -2.57 1.48 -2.00
CA TYR A 46 -2.68 2.94 -1.97
C TYR A 46 -1.52 3.56 -1.18
N ALA A 47 -1.23 3.03 0.01
CA ALA A 47 -0.12 3.52 0.83
C ALA A 47 1.25 3.43 0.13
N PHE A 48 1.45 2.40 -0.69
CA PHE A 48 2.67 2.22 -1.46
C PHE A 48 2.75 3.02 -2.76
N ASN A 49 1.61 3.22 -3.41
CA ASN A 49 1.53 3.91 -4.69
C ASN A 49 1.47 5.42 -4.55
N SER A 50 1.41 5.98 -3.33
CA SER A 50 1.38 7.42 -3.09
C SER A 50 2.77 8.04 -3.34
N PRO A 51 3.08 8.56 -4.56
CA PRO A 51 4.44 8.91 -4.95
C PRO A 51 4.79 10.37 -4.59
N LEU A 52 3.78 11.17 -4.24
CA LEU A 52 3.89 12.61 -4.00
C LEU A 52 3.68 12.97 -2.54
N SER A 53 2.89 12.18 -1.81
CA SER A 53 2.73 12.33 -0.37
C SER A 53 3.78 11.46 0.31
N ARG A 54 4.53 12.02 1.26
CA ARG A 54 5.54 11.31 2.06
C ARG A 54 4.91 10.30 3.05
N GLY A 55 3.79 9.68 2.68
CA GLY A 55 2.95 8.83 3.50
C GLY A 55 1.51 8.75 2.96
N ALA A 56 0.69 7.95 3.63
CA ALA A 56 -0.74 7.83 3.35
C ALA A 56 -1.54 7.96 4.65
N ILE A 57 -2.76 8.45 4.54
CA ILE A 57 -3.73 8.50 5.64
C ILE A 57 -4.77 7.43 5.34
N LEU A 58 -4.86 6.43 6.22
CA LEU A 58 -5.90 5.39 6.18
C LEU A 58 -7.04 5.85 7.09
N ALA A 59 -8.18 6.20 6.48
CA ALA A 59 -9.31 6.81 7.18
C ALA A 59 -10.64 6.17 6.76
N ASP A 60 -10.66 4.84 6.63
CA ASP A 60 -11.89 4.09 6.35
C ASP A 60 -12.90 4.19 7.52
N GLU A 61 -13.98 3.42 7.51
CA GLU A 61 -14.92 3.32 8.64
C GLU A 61 -14.28 2.67 9.90
N VAL A 62 -14.89 2.90 11.06
CA VAL A 62 -14.46 2.30 12.33
C VAL A 62 -14.71 0.79 12.29
N GLY A 63 -13.74 -0.02 12.73
CA GLY A 63 -13.89 -1.49 12.78
C GLY A 63 -13.46 -2.24 11.51
N LEU A 64 -13.15 -1.56 10.40
CA LEU A 64 -12.66 -2.19 9.15
C LEU A 64 -11.23 -2.76 9.22
N GLY A 65 -10.54 -2.63 10.35
CA GLY A 65 -9.22 -3.22 10.52
C GLY A 65 -8.06 -2.38 9.96
N LYS A 66 -8.08 -1.06 10.17
CA LYS A 66 -6.93 -0.17 9.88
C LYS A 66 -5.61 -0.66 10.48
N THR A 67 -5.67 -1.33 11.64
CA THR A 67 -4.49 -1.94 12.27
C THR A 67 -3.94 -3.10 11.44
N ILE A 68 -4.81 -3.89 10.80
CA ILE A 68 -4.42 -4.96 9.88
C ILE A 68 -3.74 -4.35 8.66
N GLU A 69 -4.32 -3.30 8.07
CA GLU A 69 -3.75 -2.58 6.93
C GLU A 69 -2.36 -2.00 7.24
N ALA A 70 -2.21 -1.35 8.40
CA ALA A 70 -0.93 -0.86 8.89
C ALA A 70 0.08 -2.00 9.09
N GLY A 71 -0.36 -3.15 9.59
CA GLY A 71 0.46 -4.35 9.76
C GLY A 71 0.99 -4.90 8.42
N ILE A 72 0.14 -4.96 7.38
CA ILE A 72 0.54 -5.35 6.02
C ILE A 72 1.61 -4.38 5.50
N ILE A 73 1.38 -3.07 5.65
CA ILE A 73 2.29 -2.03 5.20
C ILE A 73 3.66 -2.16 5.86
N ILE A 74 3.68 -2.31 7.19
CA ILE A 74 4.89 -2.49 7.99
C ILE A 74 5.63 -3.77 7.59
N SER A 75 4.91 -4.88 7.45
CA SER A 75 5.50 -6.18 7.08
C SER A 75 6.19 -6.14 5.72
N GLN A 76 5.58 -5.45 4.76
CA GLN A 76 6.18 -5.25 3.44
C GLN A 76 7.42 -4.35 3.47
N LEU A 77 7.35 -3.22 4.18
CA LEU A 77 8.50 -2.34 4.36
C LEU A 77 9.65 -3.09 5.04
N TRP A 78 9.33 -3.97 5.99
CA TRP A 78 10.31 -4.85 6.62
C TRP A 78 10.88 -5.89 5.64
N ALA A 79 10.05 -6.53 4.80
CA ALA A 79 10.55 -7.44 3.76
C ALA A 79 11.55 -6.76 2.81
N GLU A 80 11.42 -5.44 2.62
CA GLU A 80 12.30 -4.63 1.76
C GLU A 80 13.50 -4.00 2.46
N GLY A 81 13.77 -4.38 3.71
CA GLY A 81 14.93 -3.87 4.44
C GLY A 81 14.72 -2.51 5.12
N LYS A 82 13.51 -1.92 5.09
CA LYS A 82 13.21 -0.70 5.84
C LYS A 82 13.02 -1.05 7.33
N ARG A 83 14.08 -0.86 8.12
CA ARG A 83 14.12 -1.24 9.56
C ARG A 83 13.78 -0.12 10.54
N ARG A 84 13.80 1.14 10.10
CA ARG A 84 13.48 2.31 10.94
C ARG A 84 11.98 2.56 10.91
N ILE A 85 11.25 1.97 11.85
CA ILE A 85 9.79 2.07 11.95
C ILE A 85 9.45 2.62 13.34
N LEU A 86 8.67 3.71 13.38
CA LEU A 86 8.14 4.30 14.61
C LEU A 86 6.63 4.07 14.63
N ILE A 87 6.14 3.44 15.69
CA ILE A 87 4.71 3.26 15.94
C ILE A 87 4.36 4.16 17.13
N MET A 88 3.40 5.07 16.93
CA MET A 88 2.82 5.87 18.00
C MET A 88 1.36 5.47 18.16
N ALA A 89 0.98 5.15 19.39
CA ALA A 89 -0.39 4.81 19.75
C ALA A 89 -0.84 5.70 20.91
N ARG A 90 -2.16 5.87 21.04
CA ARG A 90 -2.75 6.59 22.17
C ARG A 90 -2.50 5.78 23.46
N ASN A 91 -2.17 6.48 24.55
CA ASN A 91 -2.09 5.85 25.86
C ASN A 91 -3.52 5.58 26.36
N ASN A 92 -3.77 4.37 26.86
CA ASN A 92 -5.08 3.94 27.35
C ASN A 92 -5.61 4.84 28.47
#